data_AF-A0A7J3C5W7-F1
#
_entry.id   AF-A0A7J3C5W7-F1
#
_cell.length_a   1.000
_cell.length_b   1.000
_cell.length_c   1.000
_cell.angle_alpha   90.00
_cell.angle_beta   90.00
_cell.angle_gamma   90.00
#
_symmetry.space_group_name_H-M   'P 1'
#
loop_
_entity.id
_entity.type
_entity.pdbx_description
1 polymer ?
#
loop_
_entity_poly.entity_id
_entity_poly.type
_entity_poly.pdbx_seq_one_letter_code
_entity_poly.pdbx_strand_id
1 'polypeptide(L)'
;MRPVFYEIERSVTSKFSIIMIVAIIGLSALISYEVGATSISSASSAKVSDISGYYINGDNLTVVTFLYNEHGDPSTGTVPTVVMNGTNYTGVNKSPGIYEFNISMKQPLTTLYVNYSVRAFGFRSTESSSVLTVNPRSPYSGYDVVGGLQNPKNSSSLGALIFYVGPNGNTSPPATIYLSHYSLGAPPTSIIENNIAEYNYSGFTHVALFPSLNASSLEKINAVMIVQNNVSSGPYIVGTMSVYTPLTTSSIASDIFSSVGTILTLFIPLLAIFMGYLTYGKDRTTGVLESVIKRPITKGGLIRSRFLANSVVIVSSIIVAVAVSDVIFHKYNNVYIPTSLFLYIAWAYSIIGVSFLALSYLFSHILKSQGALLGLLIAVFIIFDLFWSVLFDVAASALSLSPTSAAYVSSSVMFDYASPAGYASLVQLFFTQKVGSIFSSGQSINPAAFGVTPLYIVIAGILWVAVPFAIAHTLAVKRD
;
A
#
# COMPACT_ATOMS: atom_id res chain seq x y z
N MET A 1 34.27 11.52 34.41
CA MET A 1 33.50 11.07 33.21
C MET A 1 33.66 12.10 32.10
N ARG A 2 33.78 11.65 30.84
CA ARG A 2 33.80 12.57 29.69
C ARG A 2 32.43 13.27 29.61
N PRO A 3 32.35 14.61 29.54
CA PRO A 3 31.11 15.37 29.70
C PRO A 3 30.00 14.99 28.70
N VAL A 4 30.38 14.54 27.51
CA VAL A 4 29.42 14.09 26.47
C VAL A 4 28.63 12.85 26.89
N PHE A 5 29.28 11.85 27.52
CA PHE A 5 28.59 10.61 27.91
C PHE A 5 27.55 10.84 29.00
N TYR A 6 27.87 11.73 29.95
CA TYR A 6 26.93 12.15 30.97
C TYR A 6 25.69 12.83 30.36
N GLU A 7 25.88 13.72 29.39
CA GLU A 7 24.74 14.37 28.71
C GLU A 7 23.96 13.37 27.84
N ILE A 8 24.60 12.37 27.21
CA ILE A 8 23.89 11.30 26.50
C ILE A 8 22.99 10.53 27.47
N GLU A 9 23.55 10.05 28.59
CA GLU A 9 22.80 9.31 29.61
C GLU A 9 21.62 10.13 30.14
N ARG A 10 21.85 11.41 30.44
CA ARG A 10 20.80 12.34 30.86
C ARG A 10 19.72 12.55 29.79
N SER A 11 20.10 12.68 28.52
CA SER A 11 19.15 12.89 27.42
C SER A 11 18.33 11.64 27.12
N VAL A 12 18.92 10.44 27.22
CA VAL A 12 18.22 9.16 27.08
C VAL A 12 17.28 8.91 28.26
N THR A 13 17.70 9.22 29.49
CA THR A 13 16.90 8.95 30.72
C THR A 13 15.81 9.98 31.00
N SER A 14 15.76 11.07 30.23
CA SER A 14 14.67 12.05 30.30
C SER A 14 13.33 11.38 29.99
N LYS A 15 12.34 11.53 30.90
CA LYS A 15 10.99 10.95 30.74
C LYS A 15 10.37 11.27 29.38
N PHE A 16 10.52 12.52 28.92
CA PHE A 16 10.00 12.95 27.63
C PHE A 16 10.69 12.23 26.47
N SER A 17 12.03 12.15 26.49
CA SER A 17 12.80 11.43 25.46
C SER A 17 12.40 9.96 25.41
N ILE A 18 12.29 9.29 26.56
CA ILE A 18 11.87 7.88 26.62
C ILE A 18 10.49 7.70 25.96
N ILE A 19 9.50 8.52 26.34
CA ILE A 19 8.14 8.44 25.78
C ILE A 19 8.17 8.60 24.26
N MET A 20 8.90 9.60 23.76
CA MET A 20 9.00 9.86 22.32
C MET A 20 9.75 8.76 21.56
N ILE A 21 10.83 8.22 22.12
CA ILE A 21 11.58 7.11 21.52
C ILE A 21 10.71 5.86 21.42
N VAL A 22 9.98 5.53 22.50
CA VAL A 22 9.02 4.42 22.52
C VAL A 22 7.89 4.66 21.52
N ALA A 23 7.37 5.88 21.42
CA ALA A 23 6.34 6.24 20.45
C ALA A 23 6.83 6.07 19.01
N ILE A 24 8.04 6.56 18.68
CA ILE A 24 8.65 6.42 17.35
C ILE A 24 8.81 4.94 17.00
N ILE A 25 9.47 4.15 17.86
CA ILE A 25 9.71 2.73 17.59
C ILE A 25 8.39 1.95 17.52
N GLY A 26 7.48 2.18 18.47
CA GLY A 26 6.21 1.48 18.57
C GLY A 26 5.27 1.78 17.40
N LEU A 27 5.13 3.04 17.01
CA LEU A 27 4.29 3.42 15.87
C LEU A 27 4.91 2.94 14.55
N SER A 28 6.23 3.06 14.37
CA SER A 28 6.92 2.51 13.19
C SER A 28 6.72 1.00 13.08
N ALA A 29 6.77 0.27 14.20
CA ALA A 29 6.48 -1.15 14.24
C ALA A 29 5.03 -1.48 13.88
N LEU A 30 4.06 -0.74 14.43
CA LEU A 30 2.63 -0.94 14.15
C LEU A 30 2.29 -0.70 12.67
N ILE A 31 2.83 0.36 12.07
CA ILE A 31 2.61 0.63 10.64
C ILE A 31 3.34 -0.41 9.77
N SER A 32 4.56 -0.79 10.12
CA SER A 32 5.26 -1.85 9.38
C SER A 32 4.51 -3.18 9.45
N TYR A 33 3.85 -3.46 10.58
CA TYR A 33 2.96 -4.60 10.74
C TYR A 33 1.73 -4.48 9.83
N GLU A 34 1.07 -3.32 9.78
CA GLU A 34 -0.10 -3.11 8.91
C GLU A 34 0.26 -3.30 7.44
N VAL A 35 1.35 -2.69 6.97
CA VAL A 35 1.82 -2.82 5.59
C VAL A 35 2.24 -4.25 5.28
N GLY A 36 2.98 -4.89 6.19
CA GLY A 36 3.35 -6.30 6.06
C GLY A 36 2.13 -7.24 6.03
N ALA A 37 1.14 -7.01 6.88
CA ALA A 37 -0.05 -7.85 6.95
C ALA A 37 -0.97 -7.66 5.73
N THR A 38 -1.09 -6.43 5.22
CA THR A 38 -1.92 -6.12 4.05
C THR A 38 -1.28 -6.57 2.73
N SER A 39 0.06 -6.62 2.66
CA SER A 39 0.78 -7.10 1.47
C SER A 39 0.70 -8.62 1.26
N ILE A 40 0.46 -9.43 2.29
CA ILE A 40 0.41 -10.90 2.14
C ILE A 40 -0.85 -11.42 1.44
N SER A 41 -1.96 -10.69 1.53
CA SER A 41 -3.23 -10.92 0.85
C SER A 41 -4.23 -10.17 1.70
N SER A 42 -5.01 -9.27 1.10
CA SER A 42 -6.27 -8.86 1.72
C SER A 42 -6.99 -10.14 2.13
N ALA A 43 -7.23 -10.33 3.43
CA ALA A 43 -8.12 -11.37 3.91
C ALA A 43 -9.38 -11.22 3.06
N SER A 44 -9.61 -12.18 2.16
CA SER A 44 -10.65 -12.03 1.15
C SER A 44 -11.94 -11.83 1.92
N SER A 45 -12.52 -10.63 1.80
CA SER A 45 -13.83 -10.37 2.36
C SER A 45 -14.74 -11.37 1.66
N ALA A 46 -15.20 -12.40 2.37
CA ALA A 46 -15.95 -13.55 1.86
C ALA A 46 -16.97 -13.11 0.81
N LYS A 47 -16.53 -13.04 -0.46
CA LYS A 47 -17.30 -12.44 -1.52
C LYS A 47 -18.04 -13.57 -2.17
N VAL A 48 -19.33 -13.66 -1.88
CA VAL A 48 -20.19 -14.59 -2.60
C VAL A 48 -20.32 -14.07 -4.02
N SER A 49 -20.07 -14.93 -4.99
CA SER A 49 -20.28 -14.68 -6.41
C SER A 49 -21.20 -15.76 -6.96
N ASP A 50 -21.77 -15.52 -8.13
CA ASP A 50 -22.67 -16.44 -8.79
C ASP A 50 -22.25 -16.71 -10.24
N ILE A 51 -22.61 -17.89 -10.72
CA ILE A 51 -22.57 -18.27 -12.13
C ILE A 51 -23.84 -19.05 -12.43
N SER A 52 -24.51 -18.72 -13.54
CA SER A 52 -25.84 -19.24 -13.83
C SER A 52 -25.94 -19.74 -15.26
N GLY A 53 -26.68 -20.82 -15.44
CA GLY A 53 -26.98 -21.44 -16.72
C GLY A 53 -28.43 -21.91 -16.75
N TYR A 54 -28.82 -22.54 -17.84
CA TYR A 54 -30.20 -23.01 -17.98
C TYR A 54 -30.30 -24.29 -18.80
N TYR A 55 -31.43 -24.97 -18.66
CA TYR A 55 -31.91 -25.96 -19.62
C TYR A 55 -33.44 -25.86 -19.78
N ILE A 56 -33.93 -26.29 -20.94
CA ILE A 56 -35.34 -26.24 -21.31
C ILE A 56 -35.87 -27.68 -21.45
N ASN A 57 -36.97 -27.98 -20.77
CA ASN A 57 -37.68 -29.24 -20.88
C ASN A 57 -39.18 -28.97 -21.18
N GLY A 58 -39.56 -29.06 -22.45
CA GLY A 58 -40.88 -28.62 -22.91
C GLY A 58 -41.06 -27.12 -22.71
N ASP A 59 -42.16 -26.73 -22.06
CA ASP A 59 -42.47 -25.32 -21.75
C ASP A 59 -41.85 -24.85 -20.41
N ASN A 60 -41.02 -25.67 -19.77
CA ASN A 60 -40.39 -25.35 -18.50
C ASN A 60 -38.91 -25.02 -18.70
N LEU A 61 -38.53 -23.80 -18.33
CA LEU A 61 -37.15 -23.38 -18.16
C LEU A 61 -36.69 -23.68 -16.75
N THR A 62 -35.58 -24.39 -16.62
CA THR A 62 -34.88 -24.52 -15.35
C THR A 62 -33.61 -23.69 -15.40
N VAL A 63 -33.51 -22.69 -14.52
CA VAL A 63 -32.26 -21.94 -14.30
C VAL A 63 -31.49 -22.65 -13.20
N VAL A 64 -30.21 -22.89 -13.44
CA VAL A 64 -29.30 -23.50 -12.46
C VAL A 64 -28.26 -22.45 -12.10
N THR A 65 -28.19 -22.07 -10.84
CA THR A 65 -27.24 -21.09 -10.31
C THR A 65 -26.32 -21.75 -9.32
N PHE A 66 -25.01 -21.52 -9.46
CA PHE A 66 -24.02 -21.91 -8.48
C PHE A 66 -23.48 -20.67 -7.76
N LEU A 67 -23.68 -20.63 -6.44
CA LEU A 67 -23.12 -19.62 -5.55
C LEU A 67 -21.81 -20.14 -4.95
N TYR A 68 -20.75 -19.36 -5.09
CA TYR A 68 -19.39 -19.73 -4.66
C TYR A 68 -18.68 -18.60 -3.92
N ASN A 69 -17.69 -18.94 -3.09
CA ASN A 69 -16.78 -17.98 -2.45
C ASN A 69 -15.59 -17.63 -3.38
N GLU A 70 -14.63 -16.81 -2.93
CA GLU A 70 -13.44 -16.50 -3.74
C GLU A 70 -12.61 -17.72 -4.18
N HIS A 71 -12.75 -18.88 -3.55
CA HIS A 71 -12.00 -20.10 -3.87
C HIS A 71 -12.74 -21.03 -4.83
N GLY A 72 -13.98 -20.68 -5.22
CA GLY A 72 -14.84 -21.57 -6.02
C GLY A 72 -15.54 -22.65 -5.19
N ASP A 73 -15.43 -22.60 -3.87
CA ASP A 73 -16.15 -23.51 -2.97
C ASP A 73 -17.61 -23.07 -2.83
N PRO A 74 -18.55 -24.01 -2.66
CA PRO A 74 -19.98 -23.69 -2.54
C PRO A 74 -20.29 -22.79 -1.35
N SER A 75 -20.99 -21.68 -1.61
CA SER A 75 -21.48 -20.77 -0.57
C SER A 75 -22.77 -21.30 0.05
N THR A 76 -22.73 -21.65 1.33
CA THR A 76 -23.90 -22.14 2.09
C THR A 76 -24.52 -21.02 2.92
N GLY A 77 -25.85 -20.97 3.00
CA GLY A 77 -26.59 -20.00 3.83
C GLY A 77 -27.06 -18.74 3.11
N THR A 78 -26.70 -18.58 1.84
CA THR A 78 -27.21 -17.54 0.93
C THR A 78 -28.36 -18.11 0.11
N VAL A 79 -29.51 -17.43 0.06
CA VAL A 79 -30.66 -17.85 -0.77
C VAL A 79 -30.76 -16.94 -1.99
N PRO A 80 -30.51 -17.45 -3.21
CA PRO A 80 -30.65 -16.68 -4.42
C PRO A 80 -32.14 -16.57 -4.84
N THR A 81 -32.46 -15.47 -5.50
CA THR A 81 -33.76 -15.15 -6.09
C THR A 81 -33.57 -14.73 -7.54
N VAL A 82 -34.31 -15.34 -8.47
CA VAL A 82 -34.31 -14.93 -9.88
C VAL A 82 -35.47 -13.99 -10.12
N VAL A 83 -35.22 -12.85 -10.75
CA VAL A 83 -36.24 -11.86 -11.14
C VAL A 83 -36.47 -11.96 -12.64
N MET A 84 -37.72 -12.24 -13.02
CA MET A 84 -38.17 -12.29 -14.40
C MET A 84 -39.44 -11.46 -14.55
N ASN A 85 -39.41 -10.43 -15.40
CA ASN A 85 -40.55 -9.53 -15.63
C ASN A 85 -41.19 -9.01 -14.33
N GLY A 86 -40.36 -8.68 -13.33
CA GLY A 86 -40.79 -8.20 -12.01
C GLY A 86 -41.32 -9.27 -11.05
N THR A 87 -41.36 -10.54 -11.45
CA THR A 87 -41.73 -11.67 -10.59
C THR A 87 -40.48 -12.32 -10.00
N ASN A 88 -40.47 -12.52 -8.69
CA ASN A 88 -39.36 -13.16 -7.98
C ASN A 88 -39.61 -14.66 -7.84
N TYR A 89 -38.63 -15.46 -8.25
CA TYR A 89 -38.60 -16.91 -8.09
C TYR A 89 -37.52 -17.27 -7.06
N THR A 90 -37.88 -18.06 -6.06
CA THR A 90 -36.94 -18.51 -5.02
C THR A 90 -36.33 -19.85 -5.43
N GLY A 91 -35.00 -19.97 -5.32
CA GLY A 91 -34.28 -21.16 -5.73
C GLY A 91 -34.47 -22.33 -4.77
N VAL A 92 -34.59 -23.53 -5.32
CA VAL A 92 -34.57 -24.79 -4.55
C VAL A 92 -33.14 -25.29 -4.50
N ASN A 93 -32.58 -25.43 -3.29
CA ASN A 93 -31.24 -25.98 -3.10
C ASN A 93 -31.22 -27.46 -3.50
N LYS A 94 -30.38 -27.84 -4.47
CA LYS A 94 -30.20 -29.22 -4.93
C LYS A 94 -28.97 -29.88 -4.35
N SER A 95 -27.90 -29.12 -4.21
CA SER A 95 -26.62 -29.53 -3.63
C SER A 95 -25.90 -28.29 -3.11
N PRO A 96 -24.86 -28.40 -2.27
CA PRO A 96 -24.18 -27.24 -1.69
C PRO A 96 -23.84 -26.19 -2.75
N GLY A 97 -24.34 -24.97 -2.57
CA GLY A 97 -24.14 -23.85 -3.50
C GLY A 97 -24.99 -23.87 -4.78
N ILE A 98 -25.62 -24.99 -5.15
CA ILE A 98 -26.42 -25.11 -6.39
C ILE A 98 -27.91 -24.96 -6.10
N TYR A 99 -28.53 -24.02 -6.81
CA TYR A 99 -29.95 -23.71 -6.73
C TYR A 99 -30.61 -23.83 -8.09
N GLU A 100 -31.80 -24.42 -8.12
CA GLU A 100 -32.64 -24.52 -9.31
C GLU A 100 -33.89 -23.66 -9.22
N PHE A 101 -34.25 -23.03 -10.34
CA PHE A 101 -35.47 -22.22 -10.48
C PHE A 101 -36.28 -22.76 -11.64
N ASN A 102 -37.48 -23.28 -11.37
CA ASN A 102 -38.40 -23.77 -12.39
C ASN A 102 -39.36 -22.65 -12.81
N ILE A 103 -39.31 -22.27 -14.08
CA ILE A 103 -40.05 -21.14 -14.64
C ILE A 103 -40.82 -21.62 -15.87
N SER A 104 -42.12 -21.39 -15.91
CA SER A 104 -42.94 -21.72 -17.09
C SER A 104 -42.75 -20.64 -18.17
N MET A 105 -42.18 -21.02 -19.32
CA MET A 105 -41.94 -20.11 -20.44
C MET A 105 -43.20 -19.95 -21.27
N LYS A 106 -43.87 -18.80 -21.16
CA LYS A 106 -44.95 -18.41 -22.08
C LYS A 106 -44.45 -17.54 -23.25
N GLN A 107 -43.19 -17.10 -23.23
CA GLN A 107 -42.61 -16.17 -24.22
C GLN A 107 -41.20 -16.59 -24.64
N PRO A 108 -40.78 -16.30 -25.89
CA PRO A 108 -39.61 -16.93 -26.51
C PRO A 108 -38.25 -16.32 -26.16
N LEU A 109 -38.17 -15.11 -25.60
CA LEU A 109 -36.89 -14.50 -25.23
C LEU A 109 -37.06 -13.76 -23.91
N THR A 110 -36.25 -14.10 -22.91
CA THR A 110 -36.30 -13.43 -21.61
C THR A 110 -34.91 -13.31 -21.01
N THR A 111 -34.55 -12.08 -20.68
CA THR A 111 -33.38 -11.78 -19.85
C THR A 111 -33.77 -11.97 -18.40
N LEU A 112 -32.96 -12.73 -17.67
CA LEU A 112 -33.17 -13.04 -16.27
C LEU A 112 -32.11 -12.33 -15.45
N TYR A 113 -32.54 -11.74 -14.34
CA TYR A 113 -31.64 -11.16 -13.34
C TYR A 113 -31.57 -12.13 -12.18
N VAL A 114 -30.39 -12.67 -11.95
CA VAL A 114 -30.14 -13.45 -10.74
C VAL A 114 -29.76 -12.43 -9.67
N ASN A 115 -30.38 -12.51 -8.50
CA ASN A 115 -30.06 -11.68 -7.35
C ASN A 115 -29.83 -12.61 -6.16
N TYR A 116 -28.99 -12.23 -5.21
CA TYR A 116 -28.85 -13.00 -3.98
C TYR A 116 -28.73 -12.09 -2.76
N SER A 117 -29.16 -12.62 -1.61
CA SER A 117 -29.11 -11.90 -0.35
C SER A 117 -28.09 -12.54 0.59
N VAL A 118 -27.04 -11.78 0.92
CA VAL A 118 -25.99 -12.19 1.85
C VAL A 118 -26.21 -11.55 3.21
N ARG A 119 -25.96 -12.31 4.28
CA ARG A 119 -25.92 -11.77 5.65
C ARG A 119 -24.47 -11.47 6.01
N ALA A 120 -24.10 -10.20 6.01
CA ALA A 120 -22.82 -9.73 6.53
C ALA A 120 -23.06 -8.95 7.82
N PHE A 121 -22.38 -9.34 8.90
CA PHE A 121 -22.48 -8.66 10.21
C PHE A 121 -23.92 -8.46 10.74
N GLY A 122 -24.81 -9.42 10.46
CA GLY A 122 -26.21 -9.36 10.88
C GLY A 122 -27.14 -8.55 9.98
N PHE A 123 -26.60 -7.77 9.02
CA PHE A 123 -27.37 -7.04 8.02
C PHE A 123 -27.55 -7.88 6.76
N ARG A 124 -28.74 -7.80 6.15
CA ARG A 124 -28.98 -8.38 4.82
C ARG A 124 -28.63 -7.33 3.76
N SER A 125 -27.64 -7.63 2.92
CA SER A 125 -27.38 -6.89 1.67
C SER A 125 -27.94 -7.72 0.51
N THR A 126 -28.66 -7.09 -0.40
CA THR A 126 -29.03 -7.69 -1.69
C THR A 126 -28.00 -7.22 -2.70
N GLU A 127 -27.16 -8.13 -3.17
CA GLU A 127 -26.21 -7.85 -4.24
C GLU A 127 -26.88 -8.20 -5.58
N SER A 128 -26.78 -7.29 -6.55
CA SER A 128 -27.28 -7.54 -7.91
C SER A 128 -26.32 -8.51 -8.60
N SER A 129 -26.85 -9.58 -9.17
CA SER A 129 -26.05 -10.67 -9.72
C SER A 129 -26.26 -10.85 -11.23
N SER A 130 -25.54 -11.82 -11.80
CA SER A 130 -25.35 -12.02 -13.24
C SER A 130 -26.62 -11.91 -14.09
N VAL A 131 -26.45 -11.42 -15.33
CA VAL A 131 -27.51 -11.33 -16.33
C VAL A 131 -27.47 -12.58 -17.20
N LEU A 132 -28.52 -13.41 -17.13
CA LEU A 132 -28.64 -14.62 -17.94
C LEU A 132 -29.55 -14.36 -19.13
N THR A 133 -29.03 -14.56 -20.36
CA THR A 133 -29.83 -14.49 -21.59
C THR A 133 -30.20 -15.89 -22.06
N VAL A 134 -31.49 -16.20 -22.07
CA VAL A 134 -31.98 -17.50 -22.53
C VAL A 134 -32.15 -17.48 -24.04
N ASN A 135 -31.42 -18.35 -24.73
CA ASN A 135 -31.63 -18.62 -26.15
C ASN A 135 -32.57 -19.83 -26.30
N PRO A 136 -33.82 -19.63 -26.75
CA PRO A 136 -34.81 -20.71 -26.87
C PRO A 136 -34.43 -21.77 -27.90
N ARG A 137 -33.50 -21.47 -28.82
CA ARG A 137 -33.02 -22.42 -29.83
C ARG A 137 -31.99 -23.39 -29.27
N SER A 138 -31.39 -23.06 -28.13
CA SER A 138 -30.46 -23.95 -27.43
C SER A 138 -31.20 -24.60 -26.25
N PRO A 139 -31.35 -25.94 -26.23
CA PRO A 139 -32.03 -26.61 -25.13
C PRO A 139 -31.31 -26.48 -23.78
N TYR A 140 -30.07 -25.99 -23.76
CA TYR A 140 -29.28 -25.72 -22.56
C TYR A 140 -28.17 -24.70 -22.81
N SER A 141 -27.59 -24.12 -21.75
CA SER A 141 -26.53 -23.10 -21.85
C SER A 141 -25.12 -23.68 -22.08
N GLY A 142 -24.87 -24.91 -21.64
CA GLY A 142 -23.59 -25.58 -21.83
C GLY A 142 -22.54 -25.07 -20.84
N TYR A 143 -21.31 -24.85 -21.31
CA TYR A 143 -20.19 -24.38 -20.50
C TYR A 143 -20.20 -22.86 -20.33
N ASP A 144 -19.93 -22.43 -19.10
CA ASP A 144 -19.58 -21.06 -18.77
C ASP A 144 -18.30 -21.06 -17.90
N VAL A 145 -17.49 -20.02 -18.00
CA VAL A 145 -16.19 -19.94 -17.32
C VAL A 145 -16.00 -18.56 -16.73
N VAL A 146 -15.70 -18.51 -15.45
CA VAL A 146 -15.37 -17.28 -14.73
C VAL A 146 -13.95 -17.37 -14.19
N GLY A 147 -13.19 -16.29 -14.38
CA GLY A 147 -11.83 -16.18 -13.84
C GLY A 147 -11.76 -15.46 -12.49
N GLY A 148 -10.56 -15.43 -11.93
CA GLY A 148 -10.26 -14.66 -10.72
C GLY A 148 -10.55 -15.40 -9.41
N LEU A 149 -10.68 -16.73 -9.42
CA LEU A 149 -10.71 -17.50 -8.18
C LEU A 149 -9.37 -17.39 -7.46
N GLN A 150 -9.33 -17.28 -6.14
CA GLN A 150 -8.08 -17.31 -5.37
C GLN A 150 -7.73 -18.75 -5.00
N ASN A 151 -6.49 -19.18 -5.22
CA ASN A 151 -6.05 -20.50 -4.80
C ASN A 151 -5.94 -20.57 -3.26
N PRO A 152 -6.64 -21.49 -2.59
CA PRO A 152 -6.64 -21.58 -1.12
C PRO A 152 -5.26 -21.93 -0.53
N LYS A 153 -4.36 -22.48 -1.34
CA LYS A 153 -2.98 -22.81 -0.94
C LYS A 153 -1.97 -21.70 -1.30
N ASN A 154 -2.32 -20.81 -2.23
CA ASN A 154 -1.43 -19.76 -2.73
C ASN A 154 -2.23 -18.56 -3.25
N SER A 155 -2.44 -17.55 -2.42
CA SER A 155 -3.20 -16.33 -2.76
C SER A 155 -2.68 -15.58 -4.00
N SER A 156 -1.41 -15.79 -4.37
CA SER A 156 -0.80 -15.17 -5.56
C SER A 156 -1.16 -15.87 -6.88
N SER A 157 -1.72 -17.08 -6.80
CA SER A 157 -2.22 -17.86 -7.93
C SER A 157 -3.73 -17.70 -8.00
N LEU A 158 -4.20 -17.26 -9.16
CA LEU A 158 -5.61 -17.23 -9.48
C LEU A 158 -6.02 -18.46 -10.29
N GLY A 159 -7.30 -18.78 -10.23
CA GLY A 159 -7.94 -19.90 -10.86
C GLY A 159 -9.13 -19.51 -11.73
N ALA A 160 -9.71 -20.52 -12.37
CA ALA A 160 -10.91 -20.42 -13.17
C ALA A 160 -11.99 -21.37 -12.61
N LEU A 161 -13.22 -20.89 -12.53
CA LEU A 161 -14.38 -21.72 -12.29
C LEU A 161 -14.99 -22.10 -13.64
N ILE A 162 -15.15 -23.40 -13.89
CA ILE A 162 -15.90 -23.89 -15.05
C ILE A 162 -17.22 -24.43 -14.53
N PHE A 163 -18.31 -23.96 -15.12
CA PHE A 163 -19.66 -24.36 -14.80
C PHE A 163 -20.31 -24.96 -16.04
N TYR A 164 -21.09 -26.03 -15.85
CA TYR A 164 -21.78 -26.72 -16.94
C TYR A 164 -23.22 -27.03 -16.58
N VAL A 165 -24.13 -26.68 -17.48
CA VAL A 165 -25.54 -27.07 -17.41
C VAL A 165 -25.89 -27.82 -18.68
N GLY A 166 -26.06 -29.14 -18.56
CA GLY A 166 -26.41 -30.01 -19.68
C GLY A 166 -27.92 -30.16 -19.88
N PRO A 167 -28.33 -30.95 -20.89
CA PRO A 167 -29.72 -31.30 -21.11
C PRO A 167 -30.34 -31.90 -19.84
N ASN A 168 -31.52 -31.42 -19.44
CA ASN A 168 -32.24 -31.88 -18.25
C ASN A 168 -31.45 -31.79 -16.93
N GLY A 169 -30.47 -30.88 -16.84
CA GLY A 169 -29.63 -30.72 -15.64
C GLY A 169 -28.54 -31.78 -15.51
N ASN A 170 -28.26 -32.54 -16.57
CA ASN A 170 -27.18 -33.51 -16.57
C ASN A 170 -25.81 -32.83 -16.37
N THR A 171 -24.92 -33.55 -15.70
CA THR A 171 -23.53 -33.14 -15.50
C THR A 171 -22.73 -33.21 -16.80
N SER A 172 -21.56 -32.56 -16.82
CA SER A 172 -20.69 -32.46 -17.99
C SER A 172 -20.31 -33.85 -18.50
N PRO A 173 -20.48 -34.14 -19.80
CA PRO A 173 -19.88 -35.34 -20.41
C PRO A 173 -18.35 -35.20 -20.41
N PRO A 174 -17.59 -36.27 -20.74
CA PRO A 174 -16.13 -36.19 -20.82
C PRO A 174 -15.67 -35.04 -21.71
N ALA A 175 -14.89 -34.12 -21.14
CA ALA A 175 -14.36 -32.94 -21.81
C ALA A 175 -12.90 -32.70 -21.40
N THR A 176 -12.12 -32.26 -22.38
CA THR A 176 -10.74 -31.84 -22.18
C THR A 176 -10.68 -30.31 -22.14
N ILE A 177 -10.10 -29.79 -21.07
CA ILE A 177 -10.03 -28.36 -20.78
C ILE A 177 -8.59 -27.91 -21.01
N TYR A 178 -8.41 -27.04 -21.99
CA TYR A 178 -7.14 -26.42 -22.36
C TYR A 178 -7.07 -25.01 -21.79
N LEU A 179 -6.01 -24.70 -21.06
CA LEU A 179 -5.72 -23.35 -20.60
C LEU A 179 -4.47 -22.84 -21.34
N SER A 180 -4.54 -21.65 -21.93
CA SER A 180 -3.39 -21.03 -22.60
C SER A 180 -3.36 -19.52 -22.43
N HIS A 181 -2.22 -18.92 -22.78
CA HIS A 181 -2.09 -17.50 -22.99
C HIS A 181 -2.87 -17.09 -24.24
N TYR A 182 -3.66 -16.03 -24.12
CA TYR A 182 -4.50 -15.56 -25.20
C TYR A 182 -4.22 -14.10 -25.51
N SER A 183 -3.79 -13.84 -26.73
CA SER A 183 -3.70 -12.49 -27.28
C SER A 183 -5.03 -12.15 -27.96
N LEU A 184 -5.60 -10.99 -27.65
CA LEU A 184 -6.81 -10.51 -28.30
C LEU A 184 -6.63 -10.50 -29.82
N GLY A 185 -7.48 -11.26 -30.54
CA GLY A 185 -7.41 -11.42 -31.99
C GLY A 185 -6.70 -12.70 -32.47
N ALA A 186 -6.10 -13.49 -31.57
CA ALA A 186 -5.54 -14.79 -31.93
C ALA A 186 -6.67 -15.81 -32.26
N PRO A 187 -6.42 -16.78 -33.16
CA PRO A 187 -7.41 -17.80 -33.46
C PRO A 187 -7.66 -18.68 -32.23
N PRO A 188 -8.91 -19.10 -31.92
CA PRO A 188 -9.21 -19.92 -30.75
C PRO A 188 -8.44 -21.25 -30.69
N THR A 189 -8.05 -21.81 -31.83
CA THR A 189 -7.26 -23.05 -31.93
C THR A 189 -5.87 -22.92 -31.31
N SER A 190 -5.32 -21.70 -31.25
CA SER A 190 -4.01 -21.44 -30.62
C SER A 190 -3.96 -21.82 -29.14
N ILE A 191 -5.11 -21.84 -28.46
CA ILE A 191 -5.22 -22.27 -27.05
C ILE A 191 -4.97 -23.78 -26.91
N ILE A 192 -5.42 -24.55 -27.89
CA ILE A 192 -5.23 -26.01 -27.92
C ILE A 192 -3.79 -26.33 -28.30
N GLU A 193 -3.26 -25.66 -29.32
CA GLU A 193 -1.90 -25.89 -29.82
C GLU A 193 -0.80 -25.48 -28.84
N ASN A 194 -1.01 -24.40 -28.07
CA ASN A 194 -0.03 -23.83 -27.14
C ASN A 194 -0.53 -23.87 -25.69
N ASN A 195 -1.16 -24.97 -25.27
CA ASN A 195 -1.68 -25.09 -23.92
C ASN A 195 -0.56 -25.03 -22.86
N ILE A 196 -0.85 -24.37 -21.74
CA ILE A 196 -0.01 -24.33 -20.54
C ILE A 196 -0.41 -25.48 -19.61
N ALA A 197 -1.70 -25.80 -19.60
CA ALA A 197 -2.25 -26.89 -18.81
C ALA A 197 -3.40 -27.56 -19.56
N GLU A 198 -3.54 -28.87 -19.34
CA GLU A 198 -4.61 -29.72 -19.85
C GLU A 198 -5.24 -30.48 -18.70
N TYR A 199 -6.56 -30.50 -18.65
CA TYR A 199 -7.31 -31.26 -17.67
C TYR A 199 -8.41 -32.09 -18.32
N ASN A 200 -8.54 -33.34 -17.91
CA ASN A 200 -9.60 -34.23 -18.37
C ASN A 200 -10.62 -34.43 -17.24
N TYR A 201 -11.83 -33.91 -17.44
CA TYR A 201 -12.91 -33.99 -16.46
C TYR A 201 -14.17 -34.59 -17.08
N SER A 202 -14.99 -35.20 -16.22
CA SER A 202 -16.31 -35.72 -16.57
C SER A 202 -17.21 -35.73 -15.34
N GLY A 203 -18.51 -35.63 -15.53
CA GLY A 203 -19.50 -35.77 -14.46
C GLY A 203 -19.58 -34.58 -13.51
N PHE A 204 -19.07 -33.41 -13.88
CA PHE A 204 -19.09 -32.21 -13.03
C PHE A 204 -20.22 -31.23 -13.41
N THR A 205 -20.74 -30.51 -12.42
CA THR A 205 -21.56 -29.29 -12.64
C THR A 205 -20.69 -28.05 -12.52
N HIS A 206 -19.71 -28.07 -11.60
CA HIS A 206 -18.70 -27.04 -11.48
C HIS A 206 -17.33 -27.67 -11.18
N VAL A 207 -16.25 -27.03 -11.60
CA VAL A 207 -14.89 -27.37 -11.22
C VAL A 207 -14.04 -26.12 -11.13
N ALA A 208 -13.29 -25.96 -10.04
CA ALA A 208 -12.31 -24.90 -9.86
C ALA A 208 -10.92 -25.40 -10.29
N LEU A 209 -10.25 -24.64 -11.16
CA LEU A 209 -8.93 -24.98 -11.70
C LEU A 209 -7.89 -23.98 -11.23
N PHE A 210 -6.80 -24.48 -10.66
CA PHE A 210 -5.67 -23.67 -10.19
C PHE A 210 -4.37 -24.15 -10.86
N PRO A 211 -4.05 -23.66 -12.07
CA PRO A 211 -2.86 -24.07 -12.81
C PRO A 211 -1.58 -23.62 -12.11
N SER A 212 -0.53 -24.44 -12.18
CA SER A 212 0.82 -24.01 -11.83
C SER A 212 1.37 -23.13 -12.95
N LEU A 213 1.57 -21.84 -12.68
CA LEU A 213 2.08 -20.88 -13.66
C LEU A 213 3.58 -20.65 -13.48
N ASN A 214 4.28 -20.48 -14.60
CA ASN A 214 5.67 -20.04 -14.61
C ASN A 214 5.75 -18.50 -14.53
N ALA A 215 6.91 -17.96 -14.15
CA ALA A 215 7.14 -16.51 -14.10
C ALA A 215 6.87 -15.79 -15.44
N SER A 216 7.01 -16.48 -16.58
CA SER A 216 6.70 -15.95 -17.93
C SER A 216 5.21 -15.75 -18.21
N SER A 217 4.35 -16.17 -17.28
CA SER A 217 2.88 -16.09 -17.35
C SER A 217 2.32 -14.93 -16.52
N LEU A 218 3.18 -14.27 -15.72
CA LEU A 218 2.84 -13.02 -15.02
C LEU A 218 2.46 -11.97 -16.09
N GLU A 219 1.35 -11.26 -15.87
CA GLU A 219 0.80 -10.22 -16.78
C GLU A 219 0.14 -10.69 -18.09
N LYS A 220 0.18 -11.99 -18.44
CA LYS A 220 -0.51 -12.48 -19.64
C LYS A 220 -1.98 -12.73 -19.37
N ILE A 221 -2.83 -12.35 -20.33
CA ILE A 221 -4.24 -12.75 -20.37
C ILE A 221 -4.29 -14.24 -20.69
N ASN A 222 -5.10 -14.98 -19.92
CA ASN A 222 -5.31 -16.40 -20.11
C ASN A 222 -6.74 -16.65 -20.57
N ALA A 223 -6.92 -17.68 -21.37
CA ALA A 223 -8.22 -18.15 -21.81
C ALA A 223 -8.31 -19.66 -21.71
N VAL A 224 -9.54 -20.13 -21.51
CA VAL A 224 -9.90 -21.54 -21.46
C VAL A 224 -10.62 -21.93 -22.74
N MET A 225 -10.28 -23.10 -23.27
CA MET A 225 -10.96 -23.76 -24.38
C MET A 225 -11.37 -25.16 -23.92
N ILE A 226 -12.63 -25.53 -24.17
CA ILE A 226 -13.19 -26.80 -23.72
C ILE A 226 -13.51 -27.63 -24.95
N VAL A 227 -12.92 -28.82 -25.06
CA VAL A 227 -13.12 -29.74 -26.19
C VAL A 227 -13.93 -30.93 -25.72
N GLN A 228 -15.09 -31.13 -26.33
CA GLN A 228 -16.00 -32.24 -26.04
C GLN A 228 -16.40 -32.90 -27.34
N ASN A 229 -16.15 -34.20 -27.49
CA ASN A 229 -16.47 -34.95 -28.72
C ASN A 229 -15.95 -34.26 -30.01
N ASN A 230 -14.72 -33.74 -29.99
CA ASN A 230 -14.10 -32.95 -31.07
C ASN A 230 -14.80 -31.61 -31.40
N VAL A 231 -15.75 -31.16 -30.58
CA VAL A 231 -16.37 -29.84 -30.66
C VAL A 231 -15.75 -28.93 -29.60
N SER A 232 -15.17 -27.82 -30.04
CA SER A 232 -14.54 -26.86 -29.15
C SER A 232 -15.51 -25.73 -28.76
N SER A 233 -15.60 -25.44 -27.47
CA SER A 233 -16.35 -24.33 -26.89
C SER A 233 -15.35 -23.33 -26.28
N GLY A 234 -15.38 -22.09 -26.74
CA GLY A 234 -14.44 -21.04 -26.33
C GLY A 234 -14.01 -20.14 -27.48
N PRO A 235 -13.11 -19.17 -27.23
CA PRO A 235 -12.30 -19.01 -26.03
C PRO A 235 -13.05 -18.27 -24.91
N TYR A 236 -12.95 -18.77 -23.67
CA TYR A 236 -13.43 -18.06 -22.49
C TYR A 236 -12.29 -17.28 -21.85
N ILE A 237 -12.37 -15.95 -21.85
CA ILE A 237 -11.32 -15.09 -21.29
C ILE A 237 -11.42 -15.11 -19.76
N VAL A 238 -10.35 -15.58 -19.11
CA VAL A 238 -10.27 -15.72 -17.65
C VAL A 238 -9.49 -14.56 -17.01
N GLY A 239 -8.71 -13.83 -17.82
CA GLY A 239 -7.89 -12.71 -17.35
C GLY A 239 -6.51 -13.17 -16.88
N THR A 240 -5.88 -12.39 -16.01
CA THR A 240 -4.58 -12.75 -15.42
C THR A 240 -4.79 -13.84 -14.36
N MET A 241 -3.99 -14.90 -14.43
CA MET A 241 -4.09 -16.04 -13.51
C MET A 241 -3.06 -15.96 -12.37
N SER A 242 -2.38 -14.82 -12.23
CA SER A 242 -1.52 -14.52 -11.10
C SER A 242 -1.61 -13.05 -10.75
N VAL A 243 -1.66 -12.77 -9.44
CA VAL A 243 -1.52 -11.42 -8.87
C VAL A 243 -0.13 -11.20 -8.30
N TYR A 244 0.79 -12.16 -8.49
CA TYR A 244 2.17 -12.03 -8.05
C TYR A 244 2.84 -10.89 -8.81
N THR A 245 3.16 -9.82 -8.10
CA THR A 245 4.07 -8.79 -8.59
C THR A 245 5.40 -8.98 -7.86
N PRO A 246 6.52 -9.21 -8.58
CA PRO A 246 7.81 -9.31 -7.92
C PRO A 246 8.10 -7.99 -7.19
N LEU A 247 8.38 -8.08 -5.89
CA LEU A 247 8.79 -6.93 -5.09
C LEU A 247 10.10 -6.40 -5.66
N THR A 248 10.04 -5.22 -6.26
CA THR A 248 11.22 -4.51 -6.75
C THR A 248 11.78 -3.65 -5.62
N THR A 249 13.05 -3.27 -5.72
CA THR A 249 13.65 -2.35 -4.73
C THR A 249 12.91 -1.01 -4.68
N SER A 250 12.33 -0.56 -5.80
CA SER A 250 11.56 0.69 -5.87
C SER A 250 10.16 0.55 -5.26
N SER A 251 9.50 -0.61 -5.38
CA SER A 251 8.21 -0.84 -4.70
C SER A 251 8.40 -0.92 -3.19
N ILE A 252 9.39 -1.68 -2.73
CA ILE A 252 9.76 -1.75 -1.30
C ILE A 252 10.10 -0.35 -0.76
N ALA A 253 10.90 0.43 -1.50
CA ALA A 253 11.19 1.81 -1.12
C ALA A 253 9.92 2.66 -1.01
N SER A 254 9.07 2.62 -2.03
CA SER A 254 7.80 3.37 -2.05
C SER A 254 6.92 3.03 -0.85
N ASP A 255 6.79 1.74 -0.53
CA ASP A 255 5.95 1.26 0.57
C ASP A 255 6.51 1.69 1.93
N ILE A 256 7.82 1.64 2.11
CA ILE A 256 8.45 2.07 3.39
C ILE A 256 8.39 3.59 3.56
N PHE A 257 8.67 4.37 2.51
CA PHE A 257 8.60 5.82 2.57
C PHE A 257 7.16 6.32 2.80
N SER A 258 6.16 5.69 2.17
CA SER A 258 4.76 6.08 2.36
C SER A 258 4.23 5.72 3.75
N SER A 259 4.72 4.61 4.33
CA SER A 259 4.22 4.08 5.59
C SER A 259 5.05 4.55 6.80
N VAL A 260 6.25 4.00 6.97
CA VAL A 260 7.17 4.33 8.06
C VAL A 260 7.59 5.79 7.97
N GLY A 261 7.84 6.27 6.75
CA GLY A 261 8.29 7.63 6.53
C GLY A 261 7.33 8.70 7.04
N THR A 262 6.01 8.49 6.91
CA THR A 262 4.99 9.43 7.39
C THR A 262 5.05 9.65 8.91
N ILE A 263 5.25 8.58 9.70
CA ILE A 263 5.43 8.72 11.16
C ILE A 263 6.74 9.42 11.47
N LEU A 264 7.84 8.99 10.82
CA LEU A 264 9.16 9.52 11.12
C LEU A 264 9.24 11.01 10.80
N THR A 265 8.68 11.45 9.67
CA THR A 265 8.57 12.86 9.30
C THR A 265 7.83 13.67 10.36
N LEU A 266 6.76 13.15 10.96
CA LEU A 266 5.99 13.85 11.99
C LEU A 266 6.71 13.88 13.36
N PHE A 267 7.13 12.73 13.87
CA PHE A 267 7.58 12.59 15.26
C PHE A 267 9.04 12.99 15.49
N ILE A 268 9.92 12.89 14.48
CA ILE A 268 11.34 13.20 14.64
C ILE A 268 11.59 14.71 14.83
N PRO A 269 11.06 15.61 13.99
CA PRO A 269 11.15 17.06 14.23
C PRO A 269 10.61 17.46 15.61
N LEU A 270 9.50 16.86 16.03
CA LEU A 270 8.88 17.12 17.31
C LEU A 270 9.79 16.70 18.47
N LEU A 271 10.34 15.47 18.43
CA LEU A 271 11.35 14.99 19.37
C LEU A 271 12.53 15.97 19.43
N ALA A 272 13.08 16.37 18.27
CA ALA A 272 14.23 17.25 18.18
C ALA A 272 13.99 18.64 18.79
N ILE A 273 12.83 19.24 18.49
CA ILE A 273 12.43 20.55 19.03
C ILE A 273 12.31 20.50 20.55
N PHE A 274 11.56 19.53 21.08
CA PHE A 274 11.34 19.43 22.52
C PHE A 274 12.61 19.03 23.26
N MET A 275 13.44 18.15 22.69
CA MET A 275 14.76 17.85 23.25
C MET A 275 15.63 19.10 23.29
N GLY A 276 15.74 19.86 22.20
CA GLY A 276 16.51 21.09 22.16
C GLY A 276 16.01 22.14 23.16
N TYR A 277 14.69 22.28 23.28
CA TYR A 277 14.06 23.19 24.24
C TYR A 277 14.29 22.75 25.69
N LEU A 278 14.01 21.49 26.04
CA LEU A 278 14.11 21.00 27.43
C LEU A 278 15.56 20.91 27.91
N THR A 279 16.49 20.54 27.04
CA THR A 279 17.90 20.34 27.42
C THR A 279 18.74 21.61 27.32
N TYR A 280 18.35 22.59 26.51
CA TYR A 280 19.17 23.79 26.28
C TYR A 280 18.34 25.07 26.33
N GLY A 281 17.29 25.17 25.51
CA GLY A 281 16.55 26.41 25.33
C GLY A 281 15.88 26.97 26.60
N LYS A 282 15.33 26.08 27.43
CA LYS A 282 14.72 26.43 28.72
C LYS A 282 15.79 26.94 29.70
N ASP A 283 16.89 26.21 29.87
CA ASP A 283 17.98 26.62 30.77
C ASP A 283 18.57 27.97 30.38
N ARG A 284 18.65 28.24 29.06
CA ARG A 284 19.12 29.52 28.53
C ARG A 284 18.15 30.65 28.84
N THR A 285 16.89 30.50 28.44
CA THR A 285 15.87 31.57 28.59
C THR A 285 15.53 31.88 30.04
N THR A 286 15.74 30.94 30.96
CA THR A 286 15.54 31.14 32.41
C THR A 286 16.79 31.66 33.13
N GLY A 287 17.92 31.85 32.44
CA GLY A 287 19.19 32.29 33.05
C GLY A 287 19.89 31.21 33.89
N VAL A 288 19.33 29.99 33.98
CA VAL A 288 19.93 28.86 34.71
C VAL A 288 21.31 28.51 34.14
N LEU A 289 21.49 28.67 32.82
CA LEU A 289 22.76 28.40 32.15
C LEU A 289 23.93 29.18 32.78
N GLU A 290 23.72 30.44 33.17
CA GLU A 290 24.74 31.31 33.77
C GLU A 290 25.20 30.80 35.13
N SER A 291 24.30 30.19 35.90
CA SER A 291 24.62 29.56 37.18
C SER A 291 25.53 28.32 36.99
N VAL A 292 25.27 27.53 35.93
CA VAL A 292 26.03 26.31 35.62
C VAL A 292 27.45 26.64 35.11
N ILE A 293 27.61 27.76 34.40
CA ILE A 293 28.89 28.22 33.84
C ILE A 293 29.89 28.72 34.90
N LYS A 294 29.50 28.88 36.17
CA LYS A 294 30.44 29.19 37.26
C LYS A 294 31.46 28.07 37.55
N ARG A 295 31.24 26.88 36.98
CA ARG A 295 32.18 25.75 36.97
C ARG A 295 33.19 25.92 35.82
N PRO A 296 34.36 25.26 35.83
CA PRO A 296 35.36 25.37 34.76
C PRO A 296 34.92 24.67 33.44
N ILE A 297 33.83 25.15 32.85
CA ILE A 297 33.27 24.73 31.56
C ILE A 297 33.03 25.95 30.69
N THR A 298 33.46 25.90 29.42
CA THR A 298 33.22 27.01 28.48
C THR A 298 31.81 26.93 27.90
N LYS A 299 31.18 28.08 27.62
CA LYS A 299 29.86 28.16 26.94
C LYS A 299 29.82 27.35 25.65
N GLY A 300 30.85 27.51 24.83
CA GLY A 300 31.04 26.75 23.59
C GLY A 300 31.24 25.25 23.81
N GLY A 301 31.84 24.84 24.94
CA GLY A 301 31.92 23.42 25.32
C GLY A 301 30.56 22.83 25.68
N LEU A 302 29.78 23.57 26.47
CA LEU A 302 28.44 23.16 26.92
C LEU A 302 27.50 22.94 25.73
N ILE A 303 27.37 23.94 24.84
CA ILE A 303 26.48 23.85 23.68
C ILE A 303 26.86 22.67 22.76
N ARG A 304 28.15 22.47 22.47
CA ARG A 304 28.64 21.35 21.65
C ARG A 304 28.34 20.00 22.29
N SER A 305 28.55 19.88 23.59
CA SER A 305 28.31 18.61 24.30
C SER A 305 26.84 18.23 24.33
N ARG A 306 25.94 19.17 24.60
CA ARG A 306 24.49 18.93 24.63
C ARG A 306 23.91 18.70 23.25
N PHE A 307 24.36 19.46 22.25
CA PHE A 307 23.94 19.24 20.86
C PHE A 307 24.34 17.84 20.40
N LEU A 308 25.62 17.47 20.55
CA LEU A 308 26.11 16.15 20.15
C LEU A 308 25.39 15.02 20.91
N ALA A 309 25.17 15.18 22.21
CA ALA A 309 24.43 14.19 23.00
C ALA A 309 23.01 13.97 22.45
N ASN A 310 22.27 15.05 22.23
CA ASN A 310 20.92 14.96 21.68
C ASN A 310 20.91 14.41 20.25
N SER A 311 21.85 14.79 19.40
CA SER A 311 22.00 14.23 18.05
C SER A 311 22.18 12.71 18.10
N VAL A 312 23.04 12.20 18.98
CA VAL A 312 23.26 10.76 19.14
C VAL A 312 21.99 10.04 19.57
N VAL A 313 21.22 10.62 20.51
CA VAL A 313 19.94 10.05 20.96
C VAL A 313 18.92 10.00 19.81
N ILE A 314 18.79 11.08 19.04
CA ILE A 314 17.86 11.13 17.90
C ILE A 314 18.27 10.09 16.85
N VAL A 315 19.55 10.09 16.43
CA VAL A 315 20.07 9.18 15.40
C VAL A 315 19.92 7.72 15.81
N SER A 316 20.27 7.36 17.05
CA SER A 316 20.14 5.99 17.54
C SER A 316 18.68 5.52 17.57
N SER A 317 17.76 6.39 17.97
CA SER A 317 16.32 6.08 18.00
C SER A 317 15.77 5.80 16.60
N ILE A 318 16.22 6.57 15.61
CA ILE A 318 15.84 6.39 14.21
C ILE A 318 16.39 5.07 13.67
N ILE A 319 17.66 4.77 13.91
CA ILE A 319 18.29 3.51 13.45
C ILE A 319 17.54 2.31 14.04
N VAL A 320 17.19 2.36 15.33
CA VAL A 320 16.42 1.28 15.98
C VAL A 320 15.02 1.18 15.39
N ALA A 321 14.34 2.30 15.15
CA ALA A 321 13.00 2.28 14.55
C ALA A 321 13.02 1.65 13.14
N VAL A 322 13.97 2.04 12.29
CA VAL A 322 14.11 1.46 10.94
C VAL A 322 14.52 -0.02 11.01
N ALA A 323 15.38 -0.42 11.95
CA ALA A 323 15.76 -1.82 12.13
C ALA A 323 14.59 -2.70 12.60
N VAL A 324 13.74 -2.18 13.50
CA VAL A 324 12.52 -2.88 13.92
C VAL A 324 11.54 -3.01 12.74
N SER A 325 11.39 -1.95 11.95
CA SER A 325 10.61 -1.99 10.71
C SER A 325 11.13 -3.05 9.74
N ASP A 326 12.44 -3.12 9.51
CA ASP A 326 13.09 -4.10 8.62
C ASP A 326 12.81 -5.55 9.05
N VAL A 327 12.94 -5.84 10.35
CA VAL A 327 12.64 -7.17 10.92
C VAL A 327 11.17 -7.56 10.69
N ILE A 328 10.25 -6.61 10.86
CA ILE A 328 8.82 -6.85 10.62
C ILE A 328 8.56 -7.08 9.12
N PHE A 329 9.14 -6.24 8.24
CA PHE A 329 9.04 -6.42 6.80
C PHE A 329 9.56 -7.79 6.36
N HIS A 330 10.70 -8.23 6.89
CA HIS A 330 11.25 -9.55 6.62
C HIS A 330 10.31 -10.67 7.05
N LYS A 331 9.67 -10.56 8.23
CA LYS A 331 8.70 -11.56 8.71
C LYS A 331 7.53 -11.75 7.76
N TYR A 332 7.05 -10.68 7.13
CA TYR A 332 5.88 -10.74 6.25
C TYR A 332 6.24 -11.04 4.80
N ASN A 333 7.31 -10.43 4.28
CA ASN A 333 7.64 -10.50 2.86
C ASN A 333 8.79 -11.50 2.56
N ASN A 334 9.40 -12.10 3.57
CA ASN A 334 10.63 -12.91 3.47
C ASN A 334 11.80 -12.18 2.78
N VAL A 335 11.77 -10.85 2.74
CA VAL A 335 12.77 -10.00 2.10
C VAL A 335 13.18 -8.91 3.08
N TYR A 336 14.49 -8.73 3.26
CA TYR A 336 15.05 -7.59 4.00
C TYR A 336 15.11 -6.36 3.12
N ILE A 337 15.02 -5.18 3.74
CA ILE A 337 15.27 -3.91 3.10
C ILE A 337 16.72 -3.91 2.57
N PRO A 338 16.96 -3.54 1.30
CA PRO A 338 18.32 -3.39 0.79
C PRO A 338 19.15 -2.48 1.71
N THR A 339 20.37 -2.90 2.05
CA THR A 339 21.23 -2.16 3.00
C THR A 339 21.46 -0.71 2.59
N SER A 340 21.53 -0.43 1.28
CA SER A 340 21.59 0.94 0.77
C SER A 340 20.35 1.72 1.21
N LEU A 341 19.16 1.26 0.87
CA LEU A 341 17.89 1.89 1.24
C LEU A 341 17.77 2.09 2.76
N PHE A 342 18.13 1.08 3.56
CA PHE A 342 18.17 1.18 5.02
C PHE A 342 19.03 2.36 5.49
N LEU A 343 20.27 2.46 5.00
CA LEU A 343 21.20 3.53 5.37
C LEU A 343 20.70 4.91 4.92
N TYR A 344 20.08 5.00 3.74
CA TYR A 344 19.55 6.27 3.24
C TYR A 344 18.31 6.74 4.01
N ILE A 345 17.41 5.83 4.41
CA ILE A 345 16.28 6.16 5.29
C ILE A 345 16.81 6.65 6.63
N ALA A 346 17.72 5.89 7.26
CA ALA A 346 18.31 6.28 8.53
C ALA A 346 19.02 7.64 8.45
N TRP A 347 19.76 7.88 7.36
CA TRP A 347 20.42 9.16 7.07
C TRP A 347 19.42 10.30 6.88
N ALA A 348 18.40 10.12 6.03
CA ALA A 348 17.40 11.14 5.70
C ALA A 348 16.72 11.67 6.96
N TYR A 349 16.19 10.75 7.76
CA TYR A 349 15.49 11.08 8.98
C TYR A 349 16.42 11.61 10.08
N SER A 350 17.68 11.15 10.12
CA SER A 350 18.70 11.71 11.01
C SER A 350 18.99 13.18 10.70
N ILE A 351 19.14 13.53 9.41
CA ILE A 351 19.34 14.91 8.98
C ILE A 351 18.15 15.78 9.36
N ILE A 352 16.92 15.31 9.14
CA ILE A 352 15.70 16.02 9.55
C ILE A 352 15.76 16.34 11.06
N GLY A 353 15.94 15.31 11.90
CA GLY A 353 15.96 15.49 13.35
C GLY A 353 17.08 16.40 13.84
N VAL A 354 18.30 16.23 13.32
CA VAL A 354 19.44 17.05 13.73
C VAL A 354 19.30 18.50 13.22
N SER A 355 18.65 18.72 12.08
CA SER A 355 18.39 20.07 11.54
C SER A 355 17.38 20.83 12.41
N PHE A 356 16.27 20.20 12.80
CA PHE A 356 15.31 20.79 13.73
C PHE A 356 15.91 21.02 15.12
N LEU A 357 16.81 20.14 15.58
CA LEU A 357 17.59 20.36 16.80
C LEU A 357 18.49 21.60 16.65
N ALA A 358 19.18 21.77 15.53
CA ALA A 358 20.06 22.91 15.27
C ALA A 358 19.27 24.24 15.23
N LEU A 359 18.08 24.23 14.61
CA LEU A 359 17.15 25.37 14.63
C LEU A 359 16.68 25.69 16.06
N SER A 360 16.38 24.67 16.87
CA SER A 360 16.03 24.85 18.28
C SER A 360 17.12 25.56 19.07
N TYR A 361 18.37 25.18 18.85
CA TYR A 361 19.53 25.84 19.44
C TYR A 361 19.70 27.28 18.92
N LEU A 362 19.53 27.52 17.62
CA LEU A 362 19.59 28.87 17.04
C LEU A 362 18.55 29.81 17.66
N PHE A 363 17.28 29.44 17.63
CA PHE A 363 16.21 30.28 18.16
C PHE A 363 16.30 30.48 19.66
N SER A 364 16.86 29.49 20.37
CA SER A 364 17.14 29.66 21.79
C SER A 364 18.09 30.82 22.08
N HIS A 365 18.94 31.23 21.14
CA HIS A 365 19.81 32.41 21.27
C HIS A 365 19.12 33.72 20.84
N ILE A 366 18.15 33.65 19.94
CA ILE A 366 17.44 34.83 19.43
C ILE A 366 16.41 35.32 20.46
N LEU A 367 15.67 34.39 21.05
CA LEU A 367 14.53 34.69 21.92
C LEU A 367 14.92 34.77 23.40
N LYS A 368 14.29 35.70 24.12
CA LYS A 368 14.55 35.92 25.56
C LYS A 368 13.53 35.23 26.48
N SER A 369 12.33 34.93 25.99
CA SER A 369 11.24 34.34 26.78
C SER A 369 11.06 32.86 26.46
N GLN A 370 10.80 32.04 27.49
CA GLN A 370 10.52 30.61 27.36
C GLN A 370 9.27 30.34 26.51
N GLY A 371 8.20 31.09 26.73
CA GLY A 371 6.94 30.94 25.97
C GLY A 371 7.10 31.32 24.49
N ALA A 372 7.83 32.41 24.22
CA ALA A 372 8.15 32.83 22.86
C ALA A 372 9.01 31.79 22.13
N LEU A 373 10.00 31.19 22.83
CA LEU A 373 10.84 30.14 22.27
C LEU A 373 10.01 28.91 21.89
N LEU A 374 9.21 28.39 22.81
CA LEU A 374 8.39 27.22 22.54
C LEU A 374 7.39 27.49 21.40
N GLY A 375 6.72 28.65 21.42
CA GLY A 375 5.78 29.05 20.37
C GLY A 375 6.42 29.15 18.99
N LEU A 376 7.62 29.74 18.89
CA LEU A 376 8.34 29.84 17.62
C LEU A 376 8.77 28.46 17.11
N LEU A 377 9.26 27.57 17.98
CA LEU A 377 9.67 26.23 17.56
C LEU A 377 8.49 25.41 17.03
N ILE A 378 7.33 25.50 17.69
CA ILE A 378 6.10 24.87 17.21
C ILE A 378 5.68 25.47 15.85
N ALA A 379 5.74 26.80 15.70
CA ALA A 379 5.40 27.45 14.43
C ALA A 379 6.35 27.02 13.28
N VAL A 380 7.65 26.93 13.56
CA VAL A 380 8.67 26.47 12.60
C VAL A 380 8.40 25.02 12.18
N PHE A 381 8.06 24.14 13.11
CA PHE A 381 7.62 22.78 12.80
C PHE A 381 6.37 22.76 11.93
N ILE A 382 5.30 23.46 12.34
CA ILE A 382 4.05 23.51 11.60
C ILE A 382 4.26 24.00 10.16
N ILE A 383 5.09 25.04 9.97
CA ILE A 383 5.36 25.62 8.64
C ILE A 383 6.20 24.68 7.78
N PHE A 384 7.33 24.19 8.30
CA PHE A 384 8.28 23.39 7.49
C PHE A 384 7.86 21.95 7.28
N ASP A 385 7.04 21.39 8.18
CA ASP A 385 6.59 20.00 8.11
C ASP A 385 5.16 19.89 7.55
N LEU A 386 4.17 20.45 8.26
CA LEU A 386 2.76 20.23 7.92
C LEU A 386 2.27 21.08 6.74
N PHE A 387 2.65 22.35 6.69
CA PHE A 387 2.16 23.27 5.66
C PHE A 387 3.10 23.44 4.48
N TRP A 388 4.31 22.87 4.51
CA TRP A 388 5.29 23.13 3.45
C TRP A 388 4.80 22.66 2.08
N SER A 389 4.27 21.44 1.98
CA SER A 389 3.66 20.94 0.75
C SER A 389 2.47 21.78 0.29
N VAL A 390 1.61 22.21 1.22
CA VAL A 390 0.45 23.07 0.92
C VAL A 390 0.89 24.44 0.41
N LEU A 391 1.93 25.04 0.99
CA LEU A 391 2.49 26.31 0.54
C LEU A 391 3.04 26.18 -0.89
N PHE A 392 3.71 25.07 -1.20
CA PHE A 392 4.14 24.78 -2.56
C PHE A 392 2.96 24.66 -3.52
N ASP A 393 1.94 23.87 -3.18
CA ASP A 393 0.77 23.66 -4.06
C ASP A 393 0.03 24.98 -4.34
N VAL A 394 -0.13 25.84 -3.32
CA VAL A 394 -0.70 27.18 -3.48
C VAL A 394 0.17 28.06 -4.38
N ALA A 395 1.49 28.05 -4.19
CA ALA A 395 2.41 28.82 -5.02
C ALA A 395 2.43 28.34 -6.47
N ALA A 396 2.45 27.02 -6.68
CA ALA A 396 2.41 26.39 -8.00
C ALA A 396 1.09 26.69 -8.73
N SER A 397 -0.04 26.61 -8.01
CA SER A 397 -1.35 26.99 -8.54
C SER A 397 -1.43 28.47 -8.89
N ALA A 398 -0.88 29.36 -8.05
CA ALA A 398 -0.86 30.79 -8.31
C ALA A 398 -0.04 31.16 -9.56
N LEU A 399 1.00 30.37 -9.85
CA LEU A 399 1.84 30.51 -11.04
C LEU A 399 1.32 29.72 -12.25
N SER A 400 0.14 29.09 -12.14
CA SER A 400 -0.45 28.24 -13.19
C SER A 400 0.48 27.11 -13.67
N LEU A 401 1.30 26.57 -12.77
CA LEU A 401 2.18 25.44 -13.10
C LEU A 401 1.35 24.16 -13.21
N SER A 402 1.34 23.54 -14.39
CA SER A 402 0.71 22.23 -14.56
C SER A 402 1.47 21.17 -13.74
N PRO A 403 0.79 20.31 -12.97
CA PRO A 403 1.42 19.20 -12.24
C PRO A 403 2.26 18.26 -13.11
N THR A 404 1.99 18.22 -14.42
CA THR A 404 2.71 17.39 -15.41
C THR A 404 3.88 18.12 -16.07
N SER A 405 4.15 19.38 -15.71
CA SER A 405 5.19 20.19 -16.32
C SER A 405 6.55 19.98 -15.64
N ALA A 406 7.63 20.05 -16.42
CA ALA A 406 8.99 20.05 -15.88
C ALA A 406 9.23 21.22 -14.91
N ALA A 407 8.55 22.36 -15.12
CA ALA A 407 8.61 23.51 -14.23
C ALA A 407 8.04 23.19 -12.85
N TYR A 408 6.88 22.53 -12.76
CA TYR A 408 6.29 22.09 -11.49
C TYR A 408 7.25 21.18 -10.72
N VAL A 409 7.80 20.17 -11.39
CA VAL A 409 8.78 19.24 -10.79
C VAL A 409 10.02 19.98 -10.30
N SER A 410 10.61 20.84 -11.14
CA SER A 410 11.81 21.61 -10.76
C SER A 410 11.54 22.52 -9.57
N SER A 411 10.38 23.19 -9.53
CA SER A 411 9.99 24.05 -8.42
C SER A 411 9.73 23.25 -7.14
N SER A 412 9.10 22.07 -7.23
CA SER A 412 8.89 21.17 -6.09
C SER A 412 10.22 20.75 -5.48
N VAL A 413 11.18 20.30 -6.30
CA VAL A 413 12.52 19.91 -5.84
C VAL A 413 13.24 21.10 -5.17
N MET A 414 13.18 22.30 -5.75
CA MET A 414 13.77 23.50 -5.13
C MET A 414 13.11 23.83 -3.78
N PHE A 415 11.79 23.66 -3.69
CA PHE A 415 11.03 23.87 -2.47
C PHE A 415 11.42 22.86 -1.38
N ASP A 416 11.63 21.60 -1.75
CA ASP A 416 12.09 20.55 -0.84
C ASP A 416 13.52 20.81 -0.33
N TYR A 417 14.43 21.31 -1.17
CA TYR A 417 15.76 21.74 -0.72
C TYR A 417 15.70 22.92 0.28
N ALA A 418 14.65 23.73 0.21
CA ALA A 418 14.44 24.91 1.06
C ALA A 418 13.74 24.60 2.40
N SER A 419 13.46 23.32 2.71
CA SER A 419 12.96 22.88 4.03
C SER A 419 13.80 21.75 4.60
N PRO A 420 14.06 21.74 5.92
CA PRO A 420 14.66 20.58 6.57
C PRO A 420 13.78 19.34 6.46
N ALA A 421 12.45 19.46 6.49
CA ALA A 421 11.53 18.31 6.39
C ALA A 421 11.42 17.80 4.93
N GLY A 422 11.55 18.70 3.95
CA GLY A 422 11.59 18.34 2.52
C GLY A 422 12.76 17.42 2.13
N TYR A 423 13.75 17.29 3.01
CA TYR A 423 14.89 16.40 2.80
C TYR A 423 14.50 14.93 2.59
N ALA A 424 13.49 14.42 3.31
CA ALA A 424 13.02 13.05 3.11
C ALA A 424 12.41 12.87 1.71
N SER A 425 11.65 13.86 1.22
CA SER A 425 11.08 13.86 -0.13
C SER A 425 12.16 13.78 -1.21
N LEU A 426 13.28 14.50 -1.06
CA LEU A 426 14.41 14.41 -1.99
C LEU A 426 15.05 13.02 -2.04
N VAL A 427 15.23 12.40 -0.87
CA VAL A 427 15.78 11.03 -0.78
C VAL A 427 14.80 10.01 -1.34
N GLN A 428 13.50 10.16 -1.04
CA GLN A 428 12.44 9.33 -1.62
C GLN A 428 12.41 9.46 -3.14
N LEU A 429 12.50 10.66 -3.68
CA LEU A 429 12.53 10.90 -5.12
C LEU A 429 13.75 10.24 -5.77
N PHE A 430 14.93 10.34 -5.13
CA PHE A 430 16.14 9.69 -5.62
C PHE A 430 15.99 8.17 -5.78
N PHE A 431 15.31 7.49 -4.84
CA PHE A 431 15.11 6.03 -4.88
C PHE A 431 13.93 5.59 -5.73
N THR A 432 12.79 6.26 -5.59
CA THR A 432 11.55 5.84 -6.24
C THR A 432 11.48 6.31 -7.69
N GLN A 433 12.27 7.33 -8.06
CA GLN A 433 12.20 8.01 -9.36
C GLN A 433 10.79 8.53 -9.67
N LYS A 434 10.00 8.83 -8.63
CA LYS A 434 8.62 9.29 -8.76
C LYS A 434 8.42 10.62 -8.05
N VAL A 435 7.68 11.52 -8.70
CA VAL A 435 7.21 12.78 -8.10
C VAL A 435 5.71 12.71 -7.91
N GLY A 436 5.25 13.08 -6.72
CA GLY A 436 3.84 13.11 -6.35
C GLY A 436 3.70 13.16 -4.83
N SER A 437 2.55 13.65 -4.36
CA SER A 437 2.22 13.55 -2.94
C SER A 437 1.88 12.10 -2.58
N ILE A 438 1.74 11.84 -1.28
CA ILE A 438 1.36 10.55 -0.68
C ILE A 438 0.07 9.96 -1.33
N PHE A 439 -0.73 10.76 -2.05
CA PHE A 439 -2.02 10.39 -2.63
C PHE A 439 -2.06 10.24 -4.16
N SER A 440 -0.98 10.51 -4.90
CA SER A 440 -0.95 10.30 -6.35
C SER A 440 0.09 9.27 -6.75
N SER A 441 -0.30 8.32 -7.60
CA SER A 441 0.62 7.41 -8.29
C SER A 441 1.56 8.24 -9.15
N GLY A 442 2.69 8.64 -8.55
CA GLY A 442 3.57 9.68 -9.05
C GLY A 442 4.11 9.40 -10.46
N GLN A 443 4.39 10.47 -11.19
CA GLN A 443 5.00 10.37 -12.52
C GLN A 443 6.44 9.90 -12.39
N SER A 444 6.84 8.93 -13.21
CA SER A 444 8.23 8.48 -13.29
C SER A 444 9.07 9.58 -13.92
N ILE A 445 10.13 10.01 -13.24
CA ILE A 445 11.06 11.03 -13.71
C ILE A 445 12.51 10.61 -13.47
N ASN A 446 13.45 11.23 -14.17
CA ASN A 446 14.87 11.10 -13.87
C ASN A 446 15.28 12.15 -12.82
N PRO A 447 15.59 11.77 -11.55
CA PRO A 447 15.90 12.74 -10.49
C PRO A 447 17.13 13.61 -10.83
N ALA A 448 18.11 13.05 -11.54
CA ALA A 448 19.33 13.76 -11.89
C ALA A 448 19.06 14.95 -12.83
N ALA A 449 18.02 14.86 -13.69
CA ALA A 449 17.62 15.94 -14.58
C ALA A 449 17.10 17.19 -13.84
N PHE A 450 16.67 17.02 -12.58
CA PHE A 450 16.15 18.09 -11.73
C PHE A 450 17.11 18.45 -10.59
N GLY A 451 18.38 18.04 -10.67
CA GLY A 451 19.38 18.35 -9.65
C GLY A 451 19.23 17.54 -8.36
N VAL A 452 18.56 16.39 -8.41
CA VAL A 452 18.51 15.43 -7.30
C VAL A 452 19.60 14.40 -7.53
N THR A 453 20.82 14.74 -7.10
CA THR A 453 22.01 13.88 -7.18
C THR A 453 22.51 13.54 -5.77
N PRO A 454 23.21 12.40 -5.58
CA PRO A 454 23.74 12.04 -4.26
C PRO A 454 24.57 13.15 -3.62
N LEU A 455 25.38 13.85 -4.42
CA LEU A 455 26.23 14.93 -3.95
C LEU A 455 25.40 16.12 -3.41
N TYR A 456 24.39 16.57 -4.17
CA TYR A 456 23.55 17.69 -3.75
C TYR A 456 22.67 17.35 -2.55
N ILE A 457 22.17 16.11 -2.45
CA ILE A 457 21.47 15.62 -1.26
C ILE A 457 22.39 15.66 -0.04
N VAL A 458 23.63 15.18 -0.13
CA VAL A 458 24.56 15.22 1.01
C VAL A 458 24.89 16.66 1.41
N ILE A 459 25.19 17.53 0.45
CA ILE A 459 25.50 18.95 0.70
C ILE A 459 24.32 19.64 1.39
N ALA A 460 23.10 19.47 0.87
CA ALA A 460 21.90 20.08 1.45
C ALA A 460 21.68 19.63 2.90
N GLY A 461 21.83 18.33 3.17
CA GLY A 461 21.69 17.81 4.53
C GLY A 461 22.74 18.37 5.50
N ILE A 462 24.00 18.47 5.05
CA ILE A 462 25.07 19.08 5.85
C ILE A 462 24.77 20.57 6.11
N LEU A 463 24.31 21.32 5.11
CA LEU A 463 24.03 22.75 5.26
C LEU A 463 22.90 23.02 6.27
N TRP A 464 21.81 22.24 6.22
CA TRP A 464 20.69 22.37 7.16
C TRP A 464 21.06 22.09 8.62
N VAL A 465 22.09 21.28 8.86
CA VAL A 465 22.62 21.04 10.20
C VAL A 465 23.68 22.10 10.58
N ALA A 466 24.68 22.27 9.70
CA ALA A 466 25.88 23.03 10.01
C ALA A 466 25.61 24.53 10.12
N VAL A 467 24.77 25.11 9.25
CA VAL A 467 24.54 26.55 9.22
C VAL A 467 23.79 27.02 10.48
N PRO A 468 22.62 26.47 10.85
CA PRO A 468 21.92 26.92 12.06
C PRO A 468 22.74 26.68 13.33
N PHE A 469 23.44 25.54 13.41
CA PHE A 469 24.28 25.22 14.56
C PHE A 469 25.51 26.15 14.67
N ALA A 470 26.18 26.46 13.55
CA ALA A 470 27.32 27.39 13.54
C ALA A 470 26.88 28.79 14.01
N ILE A 471 25.73 29.27 13.53
CA ILE A 471 25.17 30.55 13.99
C ILE A 471 24.86 30.48 15.49
N ALA A 472 24.16 29.43 15.96
CA ALA A 472 23.88 29.23 17.38
C ALA A 472 25.15 29.23 18.24
N HIS A 473 26.18 28.50 17.81
CA HIS A 473 27.47 28.42 18.50
C HIS A 473 28.20 29.76 18.54
N THR A 474 28.20 30.52 17.44
CA THR A 474 28.84 31.84 17.40
C THR A 474 28.14 32.84 18.32
N LEU A 475 26.79 32.82 18.37
CA LEU A 475 26.00 33.63 19.28
C LEU A 475 26.28 33.26 20.74
N ALA A 476 26.36 31.97 21.05
CA ALA A 476 26.65 31.47 22.40
C ALA A 476 28.04 31.87 22.94
N VAL A 477 29.01 32.08 22.04
CA VAL A 477 30.39 32.41 22.42
C VAL A 477 30.61 33.92 22.48
N LYS A 478 30.00 34.69 21.57
CA LYS A 478 30.29 36.12 21.41
C LYS A 478 29.31 37.04 22.13
N ARG A 479 28.04 36.67 22.21
CA ARG A 479 26.97 37.58 22.65
C ARG A 479 26.60 37.41 24.11
N ASP A 480 26.61 36.16 24.56
CA ASP A 480 26.19 35.76 25.89
C ASP A 480 27.42 35.53 26.75
#